data_AF-A0ABD2L1M3-F1
#
_entry.id   AF-A0ABD2L1M3-F1
#
_cell.length_a   1.000
_cell.length_b   1.000
_cell.length_c   1.000
_cell.angle_alpha   90.00
_cell.angle_beta   90.00
_cell.angle_gamma   90.00
#
_symmetry.space_group_name_H-M   'P 1'
#
loop_
_entity.id
_entity.type
_entity.pdbx_description
1 polymer ?
#
loop_
_entity_poly.entity_id
_entity_poly.type
_entity_poly.pdbx_seq_one_letter_code
_entity_poly.pdbx_strand_id
1 'polypeptide(L)'
;MNELDSVCNFEWRIFDFSQMVEGRVRHLKGFAWKFFVWAHILLEYDTVVWLDTAVIFHKNDFKRFFEPMENGKIGTVQIPSFALHTMNMSTHPGMYEYLPMYQNFEPNRTYELIGTYQPIIKTDPPQFETGFVILHKSEQTRQVMKW
;
A
#
# COMPACT_ATOMS: atom_id res chain seq x y z
N MET A 1 -18.46 -22.60 -0.61
CA MET A 1 -18.61 -21.16 -0.31
C MET A 1 -18.91 -20.90 1.16
N ASN A 2 -19.62 -21.81 1.86
CA ASN A 2 -19.97 -21.71 3.29
C ASN A 2 -18.85 -21.28 4.27
N GLU A 3 -17.59 -21.63 4.01
CA GLU A 3 -16.46 -21.22 4.87
C GLU A 3 -16.19 -19.72 4.80
N LEU A 4 -16.22 -19.12 3.61
CA LEU A 4 -16.03 -17.68 3.42
C LEU A 4 -17.25 -16.89 3.93
N ASP A 5 -18.45 -17.42 3.72
CA ASP A 5 -19.70 -16.80 4.17
C ASP A 5 -19.83 -16.75 5.70
N SER A 6 -19.02 -17.51 6.43
CA SER A 6 -18.99 -17.52 7.90
C SER A 6 -18.11 -16.43 8.51
N VAL A 7 -17.31 -15.72 7.70
CA VAL A 7 -16.35 -14.71 8.19
C VAL A 7 -17.04 -13.35 8.29
N CYS A 8 -17.11 -12.81 9.51
CA CYS A 8 -17.64 -11.46 9.73
C CYS A 8 -16.78 -10.39 9.05
N ASN A 9 -17.42 -9.35 8.50
CA ASN A 9 -16.76 -8.23 7.80
C ASN A 9 -15.87 -8.69 6.65
N PHE A 10 -16.25 -9.78 5.98
CA PHE A 10 -15.59 -10.27 4.79
C PHE A 10 -16.29 -9.78 3.52
N GLU A 11 -15.49 -9.38 2.53
CA GLU A 11 -16.00 -9.04 1.21
C GLU A 11 -15.11 -9.66 0.14
N TRP A 12 -15.73 -10.32 -0.83
CA TRP A 12 -15.06 -10.77 -2.03
C TRP A 12 -15.29 -9.76 -3.16
N ARG A 13 -14.20 -9.18 -3.67
CA ARG A 13 -14.25 -8.16 -4.73
C ARG A 13 -13.57 -8.66 -6.00
N ILE A 14 -14.15 -8.32 -7.14
CA ILE A 14 -13.53 -8.44 -8.46
C ILE A 14 -13.25 -7.03 -8.95
N PHE A 15 -11.98 -6.69 -9.13
CA PHE A 15 -11.57 -5.38 -9.63
C PHE A 15 -11.57 -5.37 -11.15
N ASP A 16 -12.19 -4.34 -11.75
CA ASP A 16 -12.17 -4.16 -13.19
C ASP A 16 -10.86 -3.53 -13.66
N PHE A 17 -9.94 -4.38 -14.08
CA PHE A 17 -8.63 -3.95 -14.59
C PHE A 17 -8.68 -3.33 -15.99
N SER A 18 -9.86 -3.22 -16.63
CA SER A 18 -9.98 -2.52 -17.93
C SER A 18 -9.56 -1.04 -17.84
N GLN A 19 -9.67 -0.45 -16.65
CA GLN A 19 -9.26 0.93 -16.38
C GLN A 19 -7.74 1.11 -16.29
N MET A 20 -6.98 0.03 -16.14
CA MET A 20 -5.52 0.10 -16.22
C MET A 20 -5.10 0.29 -17.68
N VAL A 21 -4.33 1.36 -17.95
CA VAL A 21 -3.82 1.69 -19.30
C VAL A 21 -3.37 0.43 -20.06
N GLU A 22 -3.85 0.28 -21.30
CA GLU A 22 -3.69 -0.92 -22.11
C GLU A 22 -2.25 -1.46 -22.12
N GLY A 23 -2.11 -2.77 -21.92
CA GLY A 23 -0.83 -3.49 -22.00
C GLY A 23 -0.11 -3.71 -20.66
N ARG A 24 -0.54 -3.09 -19.55
CA ARG A 24 0.15 -3.21 -18.25
C ARG A 24 -0.24 -4.42 -17.41
N VAL A 25 -1.41 -5.01 -17.68
CA VAL A 25 -1.85 -6.26 -17.04
C VAL A 25 -1.14 -7.49 -17.62
N ARG A 26 -0.36 -7.34 -18.71
CA ARG A 26 0.36 -8.47 -19.35
C ARG A 26 1.43 -9.10 -18.45
N HIS A 27 1.83 -8.45 -17.37
CA HIS A 27 2.73 -9.00 -16.37
C HIS A 27 2.11 -9.00 -14.97
N LEU A 28 1.10 -9.85 -14.75
CA LEU A 28 0.58 -10.18 -13.41
C LEU A 28 1.69 -10.58 -12.41
N LYS A 29 2.81 -11.12 -12.93
CA LYS A 29 4.03 -11.46 -12.17
C LYS A 29 4.79 -10.25 -11.62
N GLY A 30 4.53 -9.05 -12.13
CA GLY A 30 5.19 -7.81 -11.67
C GLY A 30 4.51 -7.17 -10.47
N PHE A 31 3.34 -7.64 -10.03
CA PHE A 31 2.61 -7.10 -8.87
C PHE A 31 2.16 -5.63 -8.98
N ALA A 32 2.34 -4.98 -10.14
CA ALA A 32 1.92 -3.59 -10.40
C ALA A 32 0.40 -3.36 -10.20
N TRP A 33 -0.39 -4.42 -10.34
CA TRP A 33 -1.82 -4.42 -10.09
C TRP A 33 -2.18 -4.15 -8.62
N LYS A 34 -1.27 -4.38 -7.65
CA LYS A 34 -1.51 -4.09 -6.23
C LYS A 34 -1.78 -2.58 -6.01
N PHE A 35 -1.04 -1.71 -6.69
CA PHE A 35 -1.27 -0.25 -6.64
C PHE A 35 -2.67 0.15 -7.12
N PHE A 36 -3.17 -0.50 -8.17
CA PHE A 36 -4.53 -0.26 -8.67
C PHE A 36 -5.57 -0.65 -7.62
N VAL A 37 -5.41 -1.82 -7.01
CA VAL A 37 -6.29 -2.27 -5.92
C VAL A 37 -6.26 -1.30 -4.75
N TRP A 38 -5.07 -0.85 -4.34
CA TRP A 38 -4.93 0.13 -3.26
C TRP A 38 -5.63 1.44 -3.57
N ALA A 39 -5.45 1.97 -4.78
CA ALA A 39 -6.12 3.19 -5.21
C ALA A 39 -7.65 3.05 -5.11
N HIS A 40 -8.22 1.94 -5.59
CA HIS A 40 -9.65 1.67 -5.48
C HIS A 40 -10.12 1.58 -4.03
N ILE A 41 -9.44 0.81 -3.19
CA ILE A 41 -9.83 0.66 -1.78
C ILE A 41 -9.71 1.99 -1.03
N LEU A 42 -8.70 2.80 -1.34
CA LEU A 42 -8.53 4.12 -0.73
C LEU A 42 -9.63 5.09 -1.17
N LEU A 43 -10.41 4.87 -2.22
CA LEU A 43 -11.61 5.69 -2.46
C LEU A 43 -12.64 5.55 -1.33
N GLU A 44 -12.70 4.37 -0.71
CA GLU A 44 -13.70 4.04 0.31
C GLU A 44 -13.17 4.18 1.73
N TYR A 45 -11.89 3.83 1.96
CA TYR A 45 -11.32 3.72 3.30
C TYR A 45 -10.11 4.63 3.49
N ASP A 46 -10.05 5.31 4.64
CA ASP A 46 -8.98 6.22 4.98
C ASP A 46 -7.68 5.53 5.35
N THR A 47 -7.77 4.36 5.96
CA THR A 47 -6.62 3.54 6.36
C THR A 47 -6.79 2.15 5.80
N VAL A 48 -5.75 1.63 5.15
CA VAL A 48 -5.73 0.30 4.54
C VAL A 48 -4.54 -0.47 5.05
N VAL A 49 -4.78 -1.70 5.49
CA VAL A 49 -3.73 -2.66 5.81
C VAL A 49 -3.69 -3.70 4.70
N TRP A 50 -2.59 -3.73 3.95
CA TRP A 50 -2.31 -4.76 2.97
C TRP A 50 -1.33 -5.77 3.54
N LEU A 51 -1.62 -7.06 3.39
CA LEU A 51 -0.72 -8.14 3.74
C LEU A 51 -0.76 -9.26 2.72
N ASP A 52 0.39 -9.87 2.46
CA ASP A 52 0.45 -11.14 1.76
C ASP A 52 -0.07 -12.27 2.67
N THR A 53 -0.56 -13.35 2.07
CA THR A 53 -1.20 -14.46 2.79
C THR A 53 -0.27 -15.21 3.76
N ALA A 54 1.04 -14.98 3.67
CA ALA A 54 2.05 -15.60 4.54
C ALA A 54 2.28 -14.82 5.85
N VAL A 55 1.71 -13.62 6.00
CA VAL A 55 1.89 -12.80 7.21
C VAL A 55 1.06 -13.37 8.37
N ILE A 56 1.72 -13.58 9.50
CA ILE A 56 1.09 -14.06 10.74
C ILE A 56 1.20 -12.96 11.80
N PHE A 57 0.06 -12.58 12.37
CA PHE A 57 0.02 -11.66 13.51
C PHE A 57 0.07 -12.44 14.82
N HIS A 58 1.09 -12.17 15.63
CA HIS A 58 1.13 -12.64 17.01
C HIS A 58 0.32 -11.76 17.96
N LYS A 59 0.07 -10.50 17.57
CA LYS A 59 -0.73 -9.52 18.31
C LYS A 59 -1.49 -8.63 17.32
N ASN A 60 -2.73 -8.26 17.66
CA ASN A 60 -3.56 -7.34 16.89
C ASN A 60 -3.52 -5.93 17.51
N ASP A 61 -2.35 -5.28 17.43
CA ASP A 61 -2.14 -3.92 17.96
C ASP A 61 -1.68 -2.97 16.84
N PHE A 62 -2.63 -2.58 16.00
CA PHE A 62 -2.38 -1.60 14.93
C PHE A 62 -2.52 -0.15 15.40
N LYS A 63 -3.06 0.09 16.60
CA LYS A 63 -3.25 1.45 17.13
C LYS A 63 -1.95 2.24 17.21
N ARG A 64 -0.84 1.54 17.52
CA ARG A 64 0.51 2.10 17.53
C ARG A 64 0.95 2.70 16.17
N PHE A 65 0.31 2.31 15.07
CA PHE A 65 0.54 2.88 13.75
C PHE A 65 -0.55 3.89 13.39
N PHE A 66 -1.82 3.55 13.59
CA PHE A 66 -2.93 4.38 13.13
C PHE A 66 -2.95 5.75 13.82
N GLU A 67 -2.86 5.81 15.16
CA GLU A 67 -2.96 7.10 15.87
C GLU A 67 -1.81 8.06 15.50
N PRO A 68 -0.53 7.63 15.40
CA PRO A 68 0.53 8.52 14.93
C PRO A 68 0.39 8.93 13.45
N MET A 69 -0.16 8.07 12.58
CA MET A 69 -0.40 8.40 11.16
C MET A 69 -1.50 9.45 11.02
N GLU A 70 -2.64 9.26 11.70
CA GLU A 70 -3.79 10.17 11.68
C GLU A 70 -3.42 11.56 12.22
N ASN A 71 -2.54 11.63 13.22
CA ASN A 71 -2.06 12.88 13.80
C ASN A 71 -0.84 13.48 13.08
N GLY A 72 -0.41 12.89 11.95
CA GLY A 72 0.74 13.36 11.17
C GLY A 72 2.08 13.30 11.91
N LYS A 73 2.18 12.52 12.99
CA LYS A 73 3.43 12.30 13.75
C LYS A 73 4.37 11.38 12.99
N ILE A 74 3.83 10.41 12.24
CA ILE A 74 4.56 9.57 11.31
C ILE A 74 3.91 9.64 9.93
N GLY A 75 4.65 9.20 8.91
CA GLY A 75 4.24 9.25 7.52
C GLY A 75 3.04 8.35 7.20
N THR A 76 2.39 8.65 6.09
CA THR A 76 1.16 8.02 5.62
C THR A 76 1.35 6.63 5.00
N VAL A 77 2.58 6.14 4.92
CA VAL A 77 2.94 4.80 4.46
C VAL A 77 3.87 4.17 5.49
N GLN A 78 3.52 2.98 6.00
CA GLN A 78 4.36 2.16 6.88
C GLN A 78 4.60 0.80 6.24
N ILE A 79 5.81 0.27 6.37
CA ILE A 79 6.23 -1.01 5.77
C ILE A 79 6.83 -1.88 6.88
N PRO A 80 5.99 -2.59 7.67
CA PRO A 80 6.47 -3.31 8.84
C PRO A 80 7.21 -4.62 8.52
N SER A 81 7.18 -5.07 7.27
CA SER A 81 7.88 -6.29 6.83
C SER A 81 8.44 -6.15 5.43
N PHE A 82 9.60 -6.76 5.22
CA PHE A 82 10.33 -6.79 3.95
C PHE A 82 10.13 -8.14 3.25
N ALA A 83 9.67 -8.10 2.01
CA ALA A 83 9.55 -9.28 1.15
C ALA A 83 9.98 -8.86 -0.25
N LEU A 84 11.19 -9.27 -0.68
CA LEU A 84 11.95 -8.97 -1.93
C LEU A 84 11.15 -8.97 -3.26
N HIS A 85 10.03 -8.27 -3.28
CA HIS A 85 9.01 -8.24 -4.32
C HIS A 85 8.70 -6.78 -4.57
N THR A 86 9.72 -6.07 -5.07
CA THR A 86 9.65 -4.63 -5.32
C THR A 86 8.56 -4.33 -6.34
N MET A 87 7.65 -3.42 -5.99
CA MET A 87 6.64 -2.97 -6.96
C MET A 87 7.14 -1.90 -7.90
N ASN A 88 8.15 -1.15 -7.49
CA ASN A 88 8.60 0.05 -8.19
C ASN A 88 9.10 -0.24 -9.60
N MET A 89 9.74 -1.39 -9.78
CA MET A 89 10.24 -1.81 -11.09
C MET A 89 9.10 -2.19 -12.04
N SER A 90 7.91 -2.45 -11.49
CA SER A 90 6.77 -2.96 -12.24
C SER A 90 5.63 -1.95 -12.34
N THR A 91 5.57 -0.98 -11.43
CA THR A 91 4.56 0.08 -11.39
C THR A 91 4.94 1.18 -12.37
N HIS A 92 4.04 1.45 -13.32
CA HIS A 92 4.25 2.55 -14.25
C HIS A 92 4.25 3.90 -13.52
N PRO A 93 5.14 4.86 -13.85
CA PRO A 93 5.25 6.15 -13.16
C PRO A 93 3.93 6.91 -12.97
N GLY A 94 3.10 6.99 -14.01
CA GLY A 94 1.78 7.64 -13.92
C GLY A 94 0.80 7.04 -12.89
N MET A 95 1.05 5.82 -12.38
CA MET A 95 0.22 5.27 -11.28
C MET A 95 0.49 5.98 -9.95
N TYR A 96 1.67 6.58 -9.78
CA TYR A 96 2.00 7.34 -8.57
C TYR A 96 1.22 8.65 -8.48
N GLU A 97 0.68 9.16 -9.58
CA GLU A 97 -0.16 10.36 -9.58
C GLU A 97 -1.44 10.13 -8.76
N TYR A 98 -1.97 8.90 -8.77
CA TYR A 98 -3.16 8.54 -8.00
C TYR A 98 -2.88 8.28 -6.52
N LEU A 99 -1.62 8.02 -6.17
CA LEU A 99 -1.20 7.79 -4.80
C LEU A 99 -0.05 8.75 -4.47
N PRO A 100 -0.33 10.06 -4.37
CA PRO A 100 0.69 11.09 -4.19
C PRO A 100 1.46 10.95 -2.88
N MET A 101 0.99 10.14 -1.93
CA MET A 101 1.77 9.69 -0.77
C MET A 101 3.07 8.94 -1.14
N TYR A 102 3.20 8.51 -2.39
CA TYR A 102 4.41 7.94 -2.98
C TYR A 102 5.20 8.93 -3.85
N GLN A 103 4.82 10.21 -3.86
CA GLN A 103 5.50 11.29 -4.56
C GLN A 103 5.97 12.31 -3.50
N ASN A 104 7.24 12.75 -3.57
CA ASN A 104 7.85 13.70 -2.62
C ASN A 104 8.00 13.19 -1.17
N PHE A 105 8.90 12.23 -0.97
CA PHE A 105 9.25 11.71 0.35
C PHE A 105 9.97 12.75 1.22
N GLU A 106 9.32 13.22 2.29
CA GLU A 106 9.98 14.03 3.31
C GLU A 106 11.02 13.16 4.08
N PRO A 107 12.32 13.51 4.05
CA PRO A 107 13.41 12.68 4.59
C PRO A 107 13.31 12.29 6.08
N ASN A 108 12.37 12.84 6.84
CA ASN A 108 12.25 12.70 8.30
C ASN A 108 10.85 12.27 8.79
N ARG A 109 9.92 11.92 7.89
CA ARG A 109 8.57 11.51 8.31
C ARG A 109 8.20 10.09 7.92
N THR A 110 8.89 9.50 6.96
CA THR A 110 8.61 8.16 6.49
C THR A 110 9.77 7.25 6.87
N TYR A 111 9.49 6.00 7.23
CA TYR A 111 10.43 4.90 7.50
C TYR A 111 10.98 4.77 8.93
N GLU A 112 10.18 4.19 9.83
CA GLU A 112 10.76 3.18 10.72
C GLU A 112 10.58 1.80 10.08
N LEU A 113 11.64 1.34 9.41
CA LEU A 113 11.86 -0.09 9.14
C LEU A 113 12.09 -0.77 10.50
N ILE A 114 11.02 -1.04 11.26
CA ILE A 114 11.11 -1.80 12.51
C ILE A 114 11.32 -3.27 12.15
N GLY A 115 12.53 -3.61 11.73
CA GLY A 115 12.92 -4.97 11.35
C GLY A 115 14.13 -4.96 10.44
N THR A 116 15.32 -4.92 11.03
CA THR A 116 16.64 -5.29 10.48
C THR A 116 16.75 -5.52 8.96
N TYR A 117 17.52 -4.63 8.29
CA TYR A 117 18.59 -4.87 7.30
C TYR A 117 18.53 -4.05 5.98
N GLN A 118 19.74 -3.62 5.56
CA GLN A 118 20.19 -2.90 4.35
C GLN A 118 20.07 -1.35 4.30
N PRO A 119 21.14 -0.66 3.82
CA PRO A 119 21.12 0.78 3.64
C PRO A 119 20.11 1.12 2.55
N ILE A 120 19.22 2.07 2.87
CA ILE A 120 18.25 2.65 1.95
C ILE A 120 19.00 3.10 0.70
N ILE A 121 18.89 2.34 -0.40
CA ILE A 121 19.25 2.87 -1.71
C ILE A 121 18.26 4.01 -1.93
N LYS A 122 18.75 5.25 -1.91
CA LYS A 122 18.00 6.46 -2.26
C LYS A 122 17.62 6.40 -3.74
N THR A 123 16.71 5.51 -4.07
CA THR A 123 16.01 5.48 -5.35
C THR A 123 14.83 6.43 -5.24
N ASP A 124 14.63 7.24 -6.26
CA ASP A 124 13.41 8.01 -6.42
C ASP A 124 12.64 7.38 -7.59
N PRO A 125 11.50 6.69 -7.33
CA PRO A 125 10.86 6.49 -6.03
C PRO A 125 11.50 5.37 -5.16
N PRO A 126 11.46 5.45 -3.81
CA PRO A 126 12.03 4.47 -2.87
C PRO A 126 11.41 3.09 -3.03
N GLN A 127 12.20 2.00 -3.07
CA GLN A 127 11.66 0.63 -3.21
C GLN A 127 10.58 0.30 -2.16
N PHE A 128 9.36 -0.02 -2.62
CA PHE A 128 8.24 -0.45 -1.79
C PHE A 128 8.04 -1.95 -1.92
N GLU A 129 8.10 -2.62 -0.78
CA GLU A 129 7.83 -4.04 -0.66
C GLU A 129 6.35 -4.29 -0.40
N THR A 130 5.91 -5.53 -0.67
CA THR A 130 4.48 -5.86 -0.74
C THR A 130 3.98 -6.84 0.29
N GLY A 131 4.87 -7.37 1.12
CA GLY A 131 4.53 -8.38 2.12
C GLY A 131 3.58 -7.84 3.19
N PHE A 132 3.81 -6.62 3.66
CA PHE A 132 2.98 -5.97 4.66
C PHE A 132 3.14 -4.45 4.57
N VAL A 133 2.06 -3.75 4.24
CA VAL A 133 2.02 -2.29 4.11
C VAL A 133 0.79 -1.74 4.82
N ILE A 134 0.96 -0.58 5.47
CA ILE A 134 -0.14 0.20 6.03
C ILE A 134 -0.17 1.55 5.30
N LEU A 135 -1.32 1.91 4.77
CA LEU A 135 -1.57 3.14 4.02
C LEU A 135 -2.58 4.00 4.78
N HIS A 136 -2.36 5.30 4.82
CA HIS A 136 -3.33 6.27 5.33
C HIS A 136 -3.50 7.43 4.34
N LYS A 137 -4.73 7.75 3.94
CA LYS A 137 -5.01 8.86 3.03
C LYS A 137 -4.58 10.19 3.65
N SER A 138 -3.53 10.79 3.08
CA SER A 138 -3.20 12.19 3.33
C SER A 138 -4.27 13.11 2.75
N GLU A 139 -4.35 14.35 3.23
CA GLU A 139 -5.24 15.37 2.65
C GLU A 139 -4.97 15.57 1.15
N GLN A 140 -3.70 15.57 0.74
CA GLN A 140 -3.33 15.60 -0.69
C GLN A 140 -3.89 14.40 -1.46
N THR A 141 -3.81 13.20 -0.90
CA THR A 141 -4.36 11.99 -1.53
C THR A 141 -5.88 12.11 -1.69
N ARG A 142 -6.59 12.62 -0.67
CA ARG A 142 -8.04 12.88 -0.74
C ARG A 142 -8.40 13.87 -1.85
N GLN A 143 -7.58 14.88 -2.07
CA GLN A 143 -7.83 15.89 -3.09
C GLN A 143 -7.69 15.33 -4.51
N VAL A 144 -6.74 14.41 -4.71
CA VAL A 144 -6.46 13.79 -6.01
C VAL A 144 -7.40 12.61 -6.30
N MET A 145 -7.86 11.90 -5.28
CA MET A 145 -8.76 10.74 -5.39
C MET A 145 -10.26 11.12 -5.46
N LYS A 146 -10.60 12.27 -6.06
CA LYS A 146 -12.00 12.67 -6.32
C LYS A 146 -12.42 12.16 -7.70
N TRP A 147 -12.88 10.91 -7.77
CA TRP A 147 -13.38 10.30 -9.01
C TRP A 147 -14.90 10.29 -9.01
#